data_AF-A0AB36GGQ4-F1
#
_entry.id   AF-A0AB36GGQ4-F1
#
_cell.length_a   1.000
_cell.length_b   1.000
_cell.length_c   1.000
_cell.angle_alpha   90.00
_cell.angle_beta   90.00
_cell.angle_gamma   90.00
#
_symmetry.space_group_name_H-M   'P 1'
#
loop_
_entity.id
_entity.type
_entity.pdbx_description
1 polymer ?
#
loop_
_entity_poly.entity_id
_entity_poly.type
_entity_poly.pdbx_seq_one_letter_code
_entity_poly.pdbx_strand_id
1 'polypeptide(L)' 'MKGMPAVERYDEQFQFLFPDGKPMHSIAYIIHNKDEVISGITTTKGLSHRIHAEKQQELKTELQWADFDSAPPFGDA' A
#
# COMPACT_ATOMS: atom_id res chain seq x y z
N MET A 1 4.08 -16.09 39.04
CA MET A 1 3.99 -14.86 38.21
C MET A 1 2.82 -15.06 37.26
N LYS A 2 1.80 -14.19 37.29
CA LYS A 2 0.82 -14.12 36.20
C LYS A 2 1.52 -13.36 35.06
N GLY A 3 1.77 -14.04 33.94
CA GLY A 3 2.41 -13.42 32.78
C GLY A 3 1.63 -12.19 32.33
N MET A 4 2.34 -11.15 31.88
CA MET A 4 1.68 -9.98 31.29
C MET A 4 0.78 -10.46 30.14
N PRO A 5 -0.48 -10.02 30.04
CA PRO A 5 -1.30 -10.36 28.90
C PRO A 5 -0.59 -9.87 27.64
N ALA A 6 -0.29 -10.79 26.72
CA ALA A 6 0.21 -10.43 25.40
C ALA A 6 -0.93 -9.73 24.67
N VAL A 7 -0.88 -8.40 24.61
CA VAL A 7 -1.77 -7.64 23.74
C VAL A 7 -1.30 -7.96 22.31
N GLU A 8 -2.15 -8.64 21.54
CA GLU A 8 -1.90 -8.86 20.12
C GLU A 8 -1.84 -7.49 19.43
N ARG A 9 -0.70 -7.19 18.81
CA ARG A 9 -0.55 -5.98 18.00
C ARG A 9 -0.90 -6.34 16.57
N TYR A 10 -1.77 -5.52 15.97
CA TYR A 10 -2.16 -5.65 14.57
C TYR A 10 -1.22 -4.75 13.76
N ASP A 11 -0.18 -5.38 13.22
CA ASP A 11 0.96 -4.71 12.56
C ASP A 11 1.08 -5.19 11.10
N GLU A 12 0.07 -4.90 10.28
CA GLU A 12 -0.01 -5.39 8.90
C GLU A 12 0.90 -4.60 7.94
N GLN A 13 1.37 -5.29 6.90
CA GLN A 13 2.11 -4.70 5.79
C GLN A 13 1.81 -5.47 4.51
N PHE A 14 1.57 -4.76 3.41
CA PHE A 14 1.33 -5.38 2.12
C PHE A 14 2.61 -5.47 1.30
N GLN A 15 2.73 -6.55 0.53
CA GLN A 15 3.72 -6.69 -0.53
C GLN A 15 3.01 -6.75 -1.88
N PHE A 16 3.30 -5.77 -2.74
CA PHE A 16 2.80 -5.73 -4.11
C PHE A 16 3.77 -6.45 -5.04
N LEU A 17 3.24 -7.40 -5.79
CA LEU A 17 3.99 -8.25 -6.71
C LEU A 17 3.38 -8.16 -8.11
N PHE A 18 4.23 -8.16 -9.13
CA PHE A 18 3.84 -8.39 -10.51
C PHE A 18 3.28 -9.82 -10.66
N PRO A 19 2.53 -10.11 -11.74
CA PRO A 19 2.02 -11.45 -12.01
C PRO A 19 3.10 -12.54 -12.09
N ASP A 20 4.35 -12.16 -12.41
CA ASP A 20 5.51 -13.07 -12.42
C ASP A 20 6.12 -13.30 -11.02
N GLY A 21 5.52 -12.73 -9.97
CA GLY A 21 5.96 -12.83 -8.58
C GLY A 21 7.08 -11.87 -8.19
N LYS A 22 7.58 -11.01 -9.10
CA LYS A 22 8.61 -10.03 -8.76
C LYS A 22 8.02 -8.82 -8.02
N PRO A 23 8.78 -8.15 -7.16
CA PRO A 23 8.30 -6.96 -6.47
C PRO A 23 7.94 -5.79 -7.39
N MET A 24 6.77 -5.18 -7.16
CA MET A 24 6.40 -3.91 -7.77
C MET A 24 7.03 -2.75 -6.99
N HIS A 25 8.20 -2.27 -7.43
CA HIS A 25 8.87 -1.13 -6.79
C HIS A 25 8.42 0.22 -7.35
N SER A 26 8.47 1.27 -6.52
CA SER A 26 8.16 2.65 -6.92
C SER A 26 6.76 2.87 -7.49
N ILE A 27 5.78 2.04 -7.07
CA ILE A 27 4.38 2.16 -7.47
C ILE A 27 3.60 2.86 -6.37
N ALA A 28 2.76 3.83 -6.75
CA ALA A 28 1.87 4.51 -5.82
C ALA A 28 0.70 3.58 -5.43
N TYR A 29 0.33 3.60 -4.16
CA TYR A 29 -0.76 2.80 -3.62
C TYR A 29 -1.62 3.63 -2.66
N ILE A 30 -2.84 3.14 -2.47
CA ILE A 30 -3.76 3.59 -1.44
C ILE A 30 -4.18 2.39 -0.61
N ILE A 31 -4.25 2.55 0.71
CA ILE A 31 -4.83 1.61 1.64
C ILE A 31 -5.95 2.32 2.38
N HIS A 32 -7.15 1.73 2.32
CA HIS A 32 -8.33 2.18 3.03
C HIS A 32 -8.53 1.30 4.26
N ASN A 33 -8.82 1.93 5.38
CA ASN A 33 -9.44 1.29 6.52
C ASN A 33 -10.70 2.09 6.92
N LYS A 34 -11.33 1.77 8.06
CA LYS A 34 -12.57 2.44 8.46
C LYS A 34 -12.39 3.90 8.85
N ASP A 35 -11.21 4.28 9.31
CA ASP A 35 -10.94 5.55 9.99
C ASP A 35 -10.05 6.49 9.15
N GLU A 36 -9.24 5.93 8.23
CA GLU A 36 -8.24 6.66 7.46
C GLU A 36 -8.02 6.10 6.05
N VAL A 37 -7.42 6.95 5.21
CA VAL A 37 -6.90 6.62 3.89
C VAL A 37 -5.41 6.90 3.90
N ILE A 38 -4.62 5.86 3.64
CA ILE A 38 -3.15 5.91 3.66
C ILE A 38 -2.64 5.79 2.23
N SER A 39 -2.01 6.85 1.73
CA SER A 39 -1.32 6.82 0.43
C SER A 39 0.19 6.67 0.60
N GLY A 40 0.85 5.99 -0.33
CA GLY A 40 2.30 5.90 -0.32
C GLY A 40 2.88 5.36 -1.62
N ILE A 41 4.20 5.16 -1.62
CA ILE A 41 4.94 4.56 -2.73
C ILE A 41 5.65 3.31 -2.21
N THR A 42 5.61 2.23 -2.97
CA THR A 42 6.25 0.96 -2.57
C THR A 42 7.77 1.07 -2.51
N THR A 43 8.38 0.36 -1.56
CA THR A 43 9.83 0.20 -1.47
C THR A 43 10.41 -0.59 -2.66
N THR A 44 11.74 -0.69 -2.74
CA THR A 44 12.42 -1.55 -3.73
C THR A 44 12.03 -3.04 -3.64
N LYS A 45 11.49 -3.47 -2.50
CA LYS A 45 10.97 -4.84 -2.27
C LYS A 45 9.45 -4.94 -2.46
N GLY A 46 8.81 -3.89 -2.98
CA GLY A 46 7.37 -3.86 -3.21
C GLY A 46 6.53 -3.70 -1.94
N LEU A 47 7.14 -3.31 -0.83
CA LEU A 47 6.44 -3.20 0.46
C LEU A 47 5.74 -1.84 0.63
N SER A 48 4.54 -1.87 1.20
CA SER A 48 3.84 -0.69 1.73
C SER A 48 4.49 -0.18 3.02
N HIS A 49 4.02 0.97 3.52
CA HIS A 49 4.23 1.35 4.91
C HIS A 49 3.54 0.33 5.83
N ARG A 50 4.08 0.15 7.04
CA ARG A 50 3.47 -0.70 8.05
C ARG A 50 2.29 0.02 8.69
N ILE A 51 1.18 -0.67 8.86
CA ILE A 51 -0.02 -0.14 9.48
C ILE A 51 -0.06 -0.70 10.89
N HIS A 52 -0.19 0.20 11.86
CA HIS A 52 -0.27 -0.15 13.27
C HIS A 52 -1.70 0.10 13.74
N ALA A 53 -2.37 -0.95 14.21
CA ALA A 53 -3.76 -0.88 14.65
C ALA A 53 -3.92 -1.46 16.07
N GLU A 54 -4.79 -0.83 16.86
CA GLU A 54 -5.10 -1.28 18.22
C GLU A 54 -6.00 -2.53 18.24
N LYS A 55 -6.70 -2.80 17.13
CA LYS A 55 -7.62 -3.93 16.97
C LYS A 55 -7.61 -4.41 15.52
N GLN A 56 -8.04 -5.66 15.32
CA GLN A 56 -8.23 -6.22 13.98
C GLN A 56 -9.22 -5.36 13.18
N GLN A 57 -8.86 -5.05 11.94
CA GLN A 57 -9.71 -4.32 11.02
C GLN A 57 -9.55 -4.80 9.59
N GLU A 58 -10.55 -4.52 8.76
CA GLU A 58 -10.48 -4.77 7.33
C GLU A 58 -9.64 -3.68 6.66
N LEU A 59 -8.72 -4.11 5.80
CA LEU A 59 -7.86 -3.24 5.01
C LEU A 59 -8.12 -3.55 3.53
N LYS A 60 -8.40 -2.51 2.74
CA LYS A 60 -8.54 -2.62 1.29
C LYS A 60 -7.41 -1.85 0.62
N THR A 61 -6.74 -2.46 -0.35
CA THR A 61 -5.65 -1.81 -1.07
C THR A 61 -5.95 -1.64 -2.55
N GLU A 62 -5.48 -0.53 -3.11
CA GLU A 62 -5.62 -0.17 -4.52
C GLU A 62 -4.29 0.37 -5.03
N LEU A 63 -3.95 0.05 -6.29
CA LEU A 63 -2.81 0.64 -6.99
C LEU A 63 -3.27 1.94 -7.66
N GLN A 64 -2.50 3.01 -7.46
CA GLN A 64 -2.74 4.27 -8.14
C GLN A 64 -1.92 4.28 -9.44
N TRP A 65 -2.62 4.05 -10.55
CA TRP A 65 -2.04 4.16 -11.89
C TRP A 65 -1.96 5.62 -12.31
N ALA A 66 -0.90 5.99 -13.00
CA ALA A 66 -0.87 7.28 -13.67
C ALA A 66 -1.84 7.24 -14.85
N ASP A 67 -2.76 8.21 -14.92
CA ASP A 67 -3.52 8.46 -16.13
C ASP A 67 -2.56 8.97 -17.20
N PHE A 68 -2.34 8.17 -18.23
CA PHE A 68 -1.64 8.60 -19.43
C PHE A 68 -2.62 9.42 -20.28
N ASP A 69 -2.92 10.65 -19.85
CA ASP A 69 -3.56 11.61 -20.74
C ASP A 69 -2.58 11.91 -21.87
N SER A 70 -2.86 11.32 -23.04
CA SER A 70 -2.11 11.56 -24.26
C SER A 70 -2.42 12.97 -24.77
N ALA A 71 -1.88 14.00 -24.13
CA ALA A 71 -1.68 15.26 -24.82
C ALA A 71 -0.61 15.02 -25.90
N PRO A 72 -0.91 15.16 -27.19
CA PRO A 72 0.09 15.00 -28.23
C PRO A 72 1.24 15.98 -27.99
N PRO A 73 2.51 15.53 -28.00
CA PRO A 73 3.66 16.38 -27.70
C PRO A 73 3.99 17.41 -28.79
N PHE A 74 3.26 17.43 -29.90
CA PHE A 74 3.54 18.31 -31.03
C PHE A 74 2.23 18.93 -31.49
N GLY A 75 2.10 20.24 -31.27
CA GLY A 75 1.09 21.05 -31.94
C GLY A 75 1.32 21.00 -33.46
N ASP A 76 0.23 21.05 -34.21
CA ASP A 76 0.25 21.15 -35.67
C ASP A 76 1.22 22.26 -36.11
N ALA A 77 2.20 21.87 -36.93
CA ALA A 77 3.14 22.78 -37.59
C ALA A 77 2.66 23.09 -39.01
#